data_AF-A0A816IMV7-F1
#
_entry.id   AF-A0A816IMV7-F1
#
_cell.length_a   1.000
_cell.length_b   1.000
_cell.length_c   1.000
_cell.angle_alpha   90.00
_cell.angle_beta   90.00
_cell.angle_gamma   90.00
#
_symmetry.space_group_name_H-M   'P 1'
#
loop_
_entity.id
_entity.type
_entity.pdbx_description
1 polymer ?
#
loop_
_entity_poly.entity_id
_entity_poly.type
_entity_poly.pdbx_seq_one_letter_code
_entity_poly.pdbx_strand_id
1 'polypeptide(L)'
;MDANVTANCVHPGIVRTRLTRDRDGLITDFVFFLTSKLLKSVPQAAATTCCLATSPRLRNVCGKYFSDCNEARTSNPDRAILKLRDYGLLLSCWSLQLPLPMFIKPLTTF
;
A
#
# COMPACT_ATOMS: atom_id res chain seq x y z
N MET A 1 -11.60 -24.75 -5.22
CA MET A 1 -12.05 -23.69 -6.15
C MET A 1 -11.00 -22.61 -6.16
N ASP A 2 -10.42 -22.29 -7.32
CA ASP A 2 -9.64 -21.07 -7.46
C ASP A 2 -10.59 -19.87 -7.53
N ALA A 3 -10.42 -18.91 -6.62
CA ALA A 3 -11.16 -17.66 -6.66
C ALA A 3 -10.51 -16.76 -7.72
N ASN A 4 -11.31 -16.21 -8.63
CA ASN A 4 -10.83 -15.25 -9.65
C ASN A 4 -10.57 -13.87 -9.01
N VAL A 5 -9.55 -13.80 -8.15
CA VAL A 5 -9.17 -12.62 -7.38
C VAL A 5 -7.72 -12.28 -7.68
N THR A 6 -7.42 -11.00 -7.88
CA THR A 6 -6.06 -10.49 -7.99
C THR A 6 -5.68 -9.75 -6.70
N ALA A 7 -4.42 -9.90 -6.28
CA ALA A 7 -3.87 -9.20 -5.13
C ALA A 7 -2.60 -8.46 -5.56
N ASN A 8 -2.54 -7.16 -5.27
CA ASN A 8 -1.42 -6.30 -5.62
C ASN A 8 -1.11 -5.35 -4.47
N CYS A 9 0.12 -4.84 -4.42
CA CYS A 9 0.57 -3.87 -3.44
C CYS A 9 0.57 -2.46 -4.03
N VAL A 10 0.19 -1.47 -3.23
CA VAL A 10 0.12 -0.06 -3.64
C VAL A 10 0.87 0.82 -2.66
N HIS A 11 1.61 1.78 -3.19
CA HIS A 11 2.13 2.92 -2.47
C HIS A 11 1.38 4.19 -2.89
N PRO A 12 0.53 4.76 -2.01
CA PRO A 12 -0.29 5.94 -2.36
C PRO A 12 0.55 7.23 -2.49
N GLY A 13 1.84 7.19 -2.14
CA GLY A 13 2.71 8.35 -2.04
C GLY A 13 2.67 8.98 -0.65
N ILE A 14 3.37 10.09 -0.49
CA ILE A 14 3.41 10.82 0.77
C ILE A 14 2.19 11.74 0.83
N VAL A 15 1.34 11.53 1.83
CA VAL A 15 0.08 12.24 2.02
C VAL A 15 -0.05 12.60 3.48
N ARG A 16 -0.56 13.80 3.74
CA ARG A 16 -0.88 14.21 5.11
C ARG A 16 -2.12 13.44 5.60
N THR A 17 -1.88 12.33 6.29
CA THR A 17 -2.91 11.50 6.94
C THR A 17 -2.74 11.54 8.46
N ARG A 18 -3.72 11.04 9.20
CA ARG A 18 -3.64 10.91 10.67
C ARG A 18 -2.83 9.69 11.15
N LEU A 19 -1.99 9.09 10.31
CA LEU A 19 -1.19 7.92 10.71
C LEU A 19 -0.06 8.31 11.67
N THR A 20 0.47 9.52 11.54
CA THR A 20 1.55 10.05 12.39
C THR A 20 1.03 10.93 13.52
N ARG A 21 -0.23 10.78 13.93
CA ARG A 21 -0.87 11.68 14.91
C ARG A 21 -0.14 11.77 16.25
N ASP A 22 0.46 10.67 16.70
CA ASP A 22 1.21 10.61 17.97
C ASP A 22 2.59 11.28 17.85
N ARG A 23 2.97 11.69 16.64
CA ARG A 23 4.14 12.50 16.33
C ARG A 23 3.74 13.90 15.85
N ASP A 24 2.49 14.31 16.05
CA ASP A 24 2.04 15.66 15.70
C ASP A 24 2.76 16.68 16.59
N GLY A 25 3.34 17.69 15.96
CA GLY A 25 4.13 18.72 16.64
C GLY A 25 4.80 19.65 15.63
N LEU A 26 5.37 20.75 16.14
CA LEU A 26 5.97 21.81 15.31
C LEU A 26 7.03 21.28 14.33
N ILE A 27 7.80 20.25 14.71
CA ILE A 27 8.81 19.62 13.86
C ILE A 27 8.15 18.89 12.68
N THR A 28 7.10 18.11 12.93
CA THR A 28 6.38 17.36 11.90
C THR A 28 5.67 18.31 10.94
N ASP A 29 5.06 19.39 11.46
CA ASP A 29 4.47 20.44 10.63
C ASP A 29 5.50 21.17 9.79
N PHE A 30 6.67 21.46 10.35
CA PHE A 30 7.76 22.09 9.61
C PHE A 30 8.32 21.17 8.51
N VAL A 31 8.46 19.88 8.78
CA VAL A 31 8.84 18.88 7.78
C VAL A 31 7.79 18.78 6.68
N PHE A 32 6.50 18.74 7.02
CA PHE A 32 5.41 18.76 6.04
C PHE A 32 5.39 20.06 5.22
N PHE A 33 5.71 21.20 5.83
CA PHE A 33 5.82 22.48 5.14
C PHE A 33 6.98 22.48 4.14
N LEU A 34 8.18 22.03 4.58
CA LEU A 34 9.36 21.90 3.73
C LEU A 34 9.15 20.90 2.58
N THR A 35 8.44 19.80 2.85
CA THR A 35 8.19 18.74 1.88
C THR A 35 6.87 18.92 1.12
N SER A 36 6.15 20.03 1.32
CA SER A 36 4.81 20.27 0.75
C SER A 36 4.72 20.08 -0.77
N LYS A 37 5.80 20.38 -1.52
CA LYS A 37 5.87 20.13 -2.96
C LYS A 37 5.94 18.65 -3.36
N LEU A 38 6.35 17.78 -2.44
CA LEU A 38 6.42 16.32 -2.60
C LEU A 38 5.16 15.64 -2.04
N LEU A 39 4.31 16.38 -1.33
CA LEU A 39 3.06 15.86 -0.81
C LEU A 39 1.99 15.78 -1.89
N LYS A 40 1.37 14.62 -1.98
CA LYS A 40 0.20 14.41 -2.80
C LYS A 40 -1.05 14.86 -2.06
N SER A 41 -2.03 15.34 -2.83
CA SER A 41 -3.38 15.54 -2.32
C SER A 41 -4.07 14.20 -2.04
N VAL A 42 -5.08 14.20 -1.17
CA VAL A 42 -5.91 13.01 -0.88
C VAL A 42 -6.44 12.34 -2.17
N PRO A 43 -7.06 13.06 -3.13
CA PRO A 43 -7.53 12.41 -4.36
C PRO A 43 -6.40 11.84 -5.22
N GLN A 44 -5.24 12.50 -5.29
CA GLN A 44 -4.08 11.99 -6.03
C GLN A 44 -3.53 10.70 -5.42
N ALA A 45 -3.55 10.60 -4.11
CA ALA A 45 -3.13 9.40 -3.40
C ALA A 45 -4.10 8.23 -3.57
N ALA A 46 -5.41 8.51 -3.50
CA ALA A 46 -6.45 7.53 -3.70
C ALA A 46 -6.51 7.02 -5.14
N ALA A 47 -6.09 7.84 -6.12
CA ALA A 47 -6.13 7.50 -7.54
C ALA A 47 -5.46 6.17 -7.87
N THR A 48 -4.31 5.85 -7.25
CA THR A 48 -3.61 4.59 -7.52
C THR A 48 -4.45 3.40 -7.10
N THR A 49 -5.03 3.42 -5.90
CA THR A 49 -5.92 2.37 -5.40
C THR A 49 -7.18 2.25 -6.25
N CYS A 50 -7.83 3.37 -6.58
CA CYS A 50 -9.02 3.39 -7.43
C CYS A 50 -8.73 2.85 -8.83
N CYS A 51 -7.57 3.18 -9.40
CA CYS A 51 -7.13 2.68 -10.70
C CYS A 51 -6.97 1.15 -10.67
N LEU A 52 -6.32 0.59 -9.65
CA LEU A 52 -6.17 -0.86 -9.51
C LEU A 52 -7.51 -1.58 -9.32
N ALA A 53 -8.43 -0.98 -8.58
CA ALA A 53 -9.74 -1.57 -8.31
C ALA A 53 -10.68 -1.55 -9.52
N THR A 54 -10.56 -0.56 -10.41
CA THR A 54 -11.57 -0.31 -11.46
C THR A 54 -11.05 -0.46 -12.89
N SER A 55 -9.74 -0.37 -13.13
CA SER A 55 -9.18 -0.33 -14.48
C SER A 55 -9.27 -1.71 -15.17
N PRO A 56 -9.93 -1.81 -16.34
CA PRO A 56 -10.01 -3.05 -17.10
C PRO A 56 -8.64 -3.58 -17.53
N ARG A 57 -7.65 -2.70 -17.70
CA ARG A 57 -6.27 -3.04 -18.07
C ARG A 57 -5.58 -3.89 -16.99
N LEU A 58 -6.04 -3.82 -15.75
CA LEU A 58 -5.41 -4.48 -14.60
C LEU A 58 -6.14 -5.75 -14.15
N ARG A 59 -7.21 -6.16 -14.85
CA ARG A 59 -8.08 -7.29 -14.48
C ARG A 59 -7.32 -8.60 -14.21
N ASN A 60 -6.26 -8.88 -14.96
CA ASN A 60 -5.46 -10.11 -14.85
C ASN A 60 -4.05 -9.86 -14.30
N VAL A 61 -3.82 -8.71 -13.68
CA VAL A 61 -2.51 -8.36 -13.09
C VAL A 61 -2.53 -8.71 -11.61
N CYS A 62 -1.60 -9.55 -11.16
CA CYS A 62 -1.49 -10.02 -9.78
C CYS A 62 -0.01 -10.05 -9.34
N GLY A 63 0.23 -9.84 -8.04
CA GLY A 63 1.55 -9.90 -7.42
C GLY A 63 2.47 -8.73 -7.76
N LYS A 64 1.92 -7.60 -8.22
CA LYS A 64 2.69 -6.42 -8.63
C LYS A 64 2.64 -5.31 -7.60
N TYR A 65 3.61 -4.39 -7.69
CA TYR A 65 3.72 -3.21 -6.83
C TYR A 65 3.50 -1.95 -7.67
N PHE A 66 2.61 -1.06 -7.22
CA PHE A 66 2.21 0.13 -7.95
C PHE A 66 2.46 1.41 -7.14
N SER A 67 2.89 2.46 -7.84
CA SER A 67 2.94 3.85 -7.36
C SER A 67 2.51 4.77 -8.49
N ASP A 68 1.76 5.82 -8.17
CA ASP A 68 1.33 6.82 -9.18
C ASP A 68 0.60 6.19 -10.38
N CYS A 69 -0.32 5.27 -10.11
CA CYS A 69 -1.07 4.51 -11.12
C CYS A 69 -0.22 3.68 -12.09
N ASN A 70 1.09 3.54 -11.85
CA ASN A 70 2.04 2.82 -12.70
C ASN A 70 2.71 1.68 -11.91
N GLU A 71 3.10 0.62 -12.62
CA GLU A 71 3.91 -0.45 -12.03
C GLU A 71 5.28 0.13 -11.64
N ALA A 72 5.59 0.09 -10.35
CA ALA A 72 6.83 0.63 -9.83
C ALA A 72 7.88 -0.48 -9.71
N ARG A 73 9.06 -0.23 -10.28
CA ARG A 73 10.20 -1.15 -10.22
C ARG A 73 11.07 -0.82 -9.02
N THR A 74 11.66 -1.85 -8.43
CA THR A 74 12.64 -1.69 -7.36
C THR A 74 13.91 -1.06 -7.91
N SER A 75 14.54 -0.15 -7.15
CA SER A 75 15.81 0.49 -7.53
C SER A 75 16.98 -0.49 -7.64
N ASN A 76 16.88 -1.66 -7.00
CA ASN A 76 17.86 -2.73 -7.09
C ASN A 76 17.14 -4.10 -7.20
N PRO A 77 17.00 -4.67 -8.42
CA PRO A 77 16.27 -5.92 -8.63
C PRO A 77 16.93 -7.12 -7.94
N ASP A 78 18.26 -7.16 -7.84
CA ASP A 78 19.00 -8.28 -7.24
C ASP A 78 18.72 -8.40 -5.74
N ARG A 79 18.60 -7.25 -5.05
CA ARG A 79 18.26 -7.20 -3.63
C ARG A 79 16.79 -7.50 -3.35
N ALA A 80 15.90 -7.20 -4.30
CA ALA A 80 14.47 -7.51 -4.18
C ALA A 80 14.22 -9.02 -4.21
N ILE A 81 14.92 -9.74 -5.09
CA ILE A 81 14.86 -11.21 -5.17
C ILE A 81 15.33 -11.84 -3.85
N LEU A 82 16.38 -11.30 -3.22
CA LEU A 82 16.87 -11.78 -1.93
C LEU A 82 15.86 -11.55 -0.79
N LYS A 83 15.16 -10.40 -0.76
CA LYS A 83 14.10 -10.14 0.24
C LYS A 83 12.82 -10.97 0.02
N LEU A 84 12.48 -11.26 -1.24
CA LEU A 84 11.31 -12.07 -1.59
C LEU A 84 11.56 -13.57 -1.39
N ARG A 85 12.81 -14.00 -1.15
CA ARG A 85 13.18 -15.40 -0.96
C ARG A 85 12.79 -15.97 0.41
N ASP A 86 12.44 -15.14 1.39
CA ASP A 86 11.95 -15.60 2.69
C ASP A 86 10.46 -16.01 2.65
N TYR A 87 10.12 -16.90 1.72
CA TYR A 87 8.80 -17.55 1.67
C TYR A 87 8.46 -18.23 3.00
N GLY A 88 9.46 -18.73 3.74
CA GLY A 88 9.27 -19.32 5.07
C GLY A 88 8.75 -18.31 6.10
N LEU A 89 9.26 -17.07 6.09
CA LEU A 89 8.77 -16.02 6.99
C LEU A 89 7.34 -15.61 6.62
N LEU A 90 7.04 -15.47 5.32
CA LEU A 90 5.69 -15.14 4.85
C LEU A 90 4.67 -16.22 5.22
N LEU A 91 5.00 -17.50 5.04
CA LEU A 91 4.16 -18.62 5.46
C LEU A 91 3.96 -18.66 6.98
N SER A 92 5.00 -18.33 7.76
CA SER A 92 4.90 -18.26 9.22
C SER A 92 3.95 -17.13 9.65
N CYS A 93 4.08 -15.92 9.09
CA CYS A 93 3.19 -14.80 9.36
C CYS A 93 1.74 -15.11 8.95
N TRP A 94 1.55 -15.74 7.79
CA TRP A 94 0.23 -16.17 7.34
C TRP A 94 -0.40 -17.17 8.32
N SER A 95 0.36 -18.16 8.75
CA SER A 95 -0.10 -19.19 9.68
C SER A 95 -0.44 -18.62 11.07
N LEU A 96 0.29 -17.60 11.51
CA LEU A 96 0.03 -16.86 12.76
C LEU A 96 -1.20 -15.96 12.69
N GLN A 97 -1.64 -15.55 11.48
CA GLN A 97 -2.82 -14.71 11.28
C GLN A 97 -4.14 -15.53 11.27
N LEU A 98 -4.08 -16.82 10.91
CA LEU A 98 -5.24 -17.72 10.84
C LEU A 98 -6.04 -17.90 12.15
N PRO A 99 -5.45 -17.88 13.36
CA PRO A 99 -6.21 -17.95 14.61
C PRO A 99 -6.80 -16.59 15.07
N LEU A 100 -6.48 -15.47 14.42
CA LEU A 100 -6.99 -14.16 14.83
C LEU A 100 -8.33 -13.87 14.14
N PRO A 101 -9.43 -13.63 14.87
CA PRO A 101 -10.70 -13.25 14.26
C PRO A 101 -10.50 -11.94 13.48
N MET A 102 -10.76 -12.00 12.17
CA MET A 102 -10.74 -10.87 11.27
C MET A 102 -11.88 -9.91 11.65
N PHE A 103 -11.60 -8.94 12.53
CA PHE A 103 -12.53 -7.88 12.89
C PHE A 103 -12.65 -6.88 11.75
N ILE A 104 -13.37 -7.26 10.68
CA ILE A 104 -13.88 -6.29 9.71
C ILE A 104 -15.04 -5.58 10.39
N LYS A 105 -14.77 -4.45 11.05
CA LYS A 105 -15.87 -3.55 11.43
C LYS A 105 -16.53 -3.06 10.13
N PRO A 106 -17.86 -3.16 9.99
CA PRO A 106 -18.55 -2.65 8.81
C PRO A 106 -18.24 -1.17 8.65
N LEU A 107 -17.82 -0.78 7.45
CA LEU A 107 -17.66 0.63 7.04
C LEU A 107 -19.04 1.29 7.05
N THR A 108 -19.46 1.76 8.22
CA THR A 108 -20.54 2.72 8.39
C THR A 108 -19.95 3.84 9.21
N THR A 109 -19.48 4.88 8.52
CA THR A 109 -19.58 6.33 8.80
C THR A 109 -18.41 7.01 8.08
N PHE A 110 -18.74 7.92 7.15
CA PHE A 110 -17.81 8.83 6.48
C PHE A 110 -17.27 9.88 7.45
#